data_AF-A0A9E5TBP6-F1
#
_entry.id   AF-A0A9E5TBP6-F1
#
_cell.length_a   1.000
_cell.length_b   1.000
_cell.length_c   1.000
_cell.angle_alpha   90.00
_cell.angle_beta   90.00
_cell.angle_gamma   90.00
#
_symmetry.space_group_name_H-M   'P 1'
#
loop_
_entity.id
_entity.type
_entity.pdbx_description
1 polymer ?
#
loop_
_entity_poly.entity_id
_entity_poly.type
_entity_poly.pdbx_seq_one_letter_code
_entity_poly.pdbx_strand_id
1 'polypeptide(L)'
;MESRDGGFYDLLRRSLAILFLVGVFCLQTSASEGGTALPDSYLAKVDSIPDFPQVPPGSGRATGRASQFCGPAAVTNVLVWLDNNGFPDMVPDVANASVEYKLMKYLGQDSFMKVGKTGSSPSNVMSGLYKYCRQRGYRPLIEWRGWRKGGPFKTSGVPDLRWLFAGSIGTSNVILNIGFYRYEAGTDTYSRISGHFVTMVGYEGAYGANPKIIIHDPSLRSGRVTKHEYCRLVLIRSGTFA
;
A
#
# COMPACT_ATOMS: atom_id res chain seq x y z
N MET A 1 40.39 -7.02 4.42
CA MET A 1 39.50 -6.44 5.45
C MET A 1 38.07 -6.68 4.98
N GLU A 2 37.60 -7.91 5.21
CA GLU A 2 36.23 -8.34 4.88
C GLU A 2 35.26 -7.77 5.91
N SER A 3 34.33 -6.91 5.48
CA SER A 3 33.27 -6.40 6.35
C SER A 3 31.99 -7.23 6.18
N ARG A 4 31.56 -7.75 7.33
CA ARG A 4 30.41 -8.60 7.61
C ARG A 4 29.05 -7.95 7.27
N ASP A 5 28.62 -7.99 6.01
CA ASP A 5 27.28 -7.51 5.60
C ASP A 5 26.25 -8.63 5.34
N GLY A 6 26.53 -9.88 5.74
CA GLY A 6 25.60 -11.01 5.58
C GLY A 6 24.57 -11.20 6.70
N GLY A 7 24.73 -10.55 7.87
CA GLY A 7 24.11 -11.02 9.12
C GLY A 7 22.60 -10.87 9.25
N PHE A 8 21.97 -9.85 8.65
CA PHE A 8 20.53 -9.61 8.82
C PHE A 8 19.67 -10.39 7.81
N TYR A 9 20.14 -10.54 6.57
CA TYR A 9 19.42 -11.29 5.53
C TYR A 9 19.62 -12.81 5.60
N ASP A 10 20.76 -13.30 6.11
CA ASP A 10 20.90 -14.73 6.41
C ASP A 10 20.01 -15.17 7.59
N LEU A 11 19.69 -14.25 8.52
CA LEU A 11 18.69 -14.49 9.56
C LEU A 11 17.25 -14.41 9.02
N LEU A 12 16.98 -13.54 8.03
CA LEU A 12 15.65 -13.36 7.42
C LEU A 12 15.27 -14.46 6.40
N ARG A 13 16.25 -15.15 5.81
CA ARG A 13 16.01 -16.19 4.78
C ARG A 13 15.41 -17.49 5.32
N ARG A 14 15.40 -17.71 6.63
CA ARG A 14 15.02 -19.03 7.18
C ARG A 14 13.58 -19.16 7.70
N SER A 15 12.80 -18.08 7.91
CA SER A 15 11.43 -18.21 8.46
C SER A 15 10.53 -16.96 8.32
N LEU A 16 10.55 -16.21 7.20
CA LEU A 16 9.67 -15.05 7.05
C LEU A 16 8.42 -15.37 6.23
N ALA A 17 7.25 -15.35 6.87
CA ALA A 17 5.97 -15.23 6.19
C ALA A 17 5.69 -13.73 5.96
N ILE A 18 5.58 -13.34 4.69
CA ILE A 18 5.16 -11.98 4.30
C ILE A 18 3.64 -12.01 4.15
N LEU A 19 2.92 -11.32 5.04
CA LEU A 19 1.47 -11.24 4.98
C LEU A 19 1.04 -9.91 4.36
N PHE A 20 0.15 -10.01 3.38
CA PHE A 20 -0.49 -8.87 2.73
C PHE A 20 -1.80 -8.55 3.46
N LEU A 21 -1.98 -7.31 3.93
CA LEU A 21 -3.29 -6.78 4.36
C LEU A 21 -3.62 -5.61 3.47
N VAL A 22 -4.90 -5.35 3.22
CA VAL A 22 -5.27 -4.50 2.10
C VAL A 22 -6.41 -3.54 2.42
N GLY A 23 -6.17 -2.24 2.21
CA GLY A 23 -7.22 -1.26 1.98
C GLY A 23 -7.46 -1.11 0.48
N VAL A 24 -8.70 -1.27 0.04
CA VAL A 24 -9.11 -0.93 -1.33
C VAL A 24 -9.79 0.43 -1.27
N PHE A 25 -9.40 1.30 -2.18
CA PHE A 25 -9.95 2.62 -2.35
C PHE A 25 -10.66 2.68 -3.70
N CYS A 26 -11.97 2.79 -3.68
CA CYS A 26 -12.78 2.94 -4.88
C CYS A 26 -13.28 4.38 -4.98
N LEU A 27 -12.85 5.15 -5.98
CA LEU A 27 -13.65 6.30 -6.44
C LEU A 27 -14.60 5.76 -7.51
N GLN A 28 -15.76 5.25 -7.09
CA GLN A 28 -16.81 4.86 -8.01
C GLN A 28 -17.60 6.10 -8.45
N THR A 29 -17.62 6.36 -9.75
CA THR A 29 -18.83 6.87 -10.40
C THR A 29 -19.74 5.67 -10.64
N SER A 30 -21.03 5.84 -10.38
CA SER A 30 -22.02 4.76 -10.41
C SER A 30 -22.06 4.07 -11.78
N ALA A 31 -21.57 2.84 -11.87
CA ALA A 31 -21.79 1.95 -13.01
C ALA A 31 -21.91 0.49 -12.54
N SER A 32 -23.15 0.00 -12.67
CA SER A 32 -23.74 -1.34 -12.56
C SER A 32 -22.93 -2.55 -12.10
N GLU A 33 -23.57 -3.32 -11.22
CA GLU A 33 -23.43 -4.78 -11.07
C GLU A 33 -23.72 -5.49 -12.40
N GLY A 34 -22.70 -5.59 -13.25
CA GLY A 34 -22.62 -6.55 -14.34
C GLY A 34 -21.41 -7.43 -14.08
N GLY A 35 -21.62 -8.74 -13.89
CA GLY A 35 -20.57 -9.71 -13.60
C GLY A 35 -19.60 -9.92 -14.77
N THR A 36 -18.79 -8.93 -15.08
CA THR A 36 -17.65 -9.09 -15.98
C THR A 36 -16.58 -9.92 -15.28
N ALA A 37 -16.14 -10.97 -15.96
CA ALA A 37 -15.00 -11.76 -15.52
C ALA A 37 -13.78 -10.84 -15.36
N LEU A 38 -13.02 -11.01 -14.29
CA LEU A 38 -11.75 -10.29 -14.12
C LEU A 38 -10.80 -10.69 -15.23
N PRO A 39 -10.04 -9.74 -15.83
CA PRO A 39 -9.01 -10.12 -16.80
C PRO A 39 -7.89 -10.89 -16.10
N ASP A 40 -7.21 -11.76 -16.85
CA ASP A 40 -6.09 -12.56 -16.33
C ASP A 40 -4.92 -11.70 -15.86
N SER A 41 -4.73 -10.53 -16.46
CA SER A 41 -3.72 -9.56 -16.03
C SER A 41 -4.30 -8.16 -16.14
N TYR A 42 -3.86 -7.27 -15.26
CA TYR A 42 -4.18 -5.84 -15.33
C TYR A 42 -2.92 -5.02 -15.12
N LEU A 43 -2.36 -4.52 -16.22
CA LEU A 43 -1.09 -3.80 -16.26
C LEU A 43 -1.25 -2.31 -16.59
N ALA A 44 -2.47 -1.86 -16.88
CA ALA A 44 -2.74 -0.52 -17.41
C ALA A 44 -2.24 0.63 -16.53
N LYS A 45 -1.99 0.37 -15.23
CA LYS A 45 -1.52 1.38 -14.28
C LYS A 45 -0.05 1.25 -13.90
N VAL A 46 0.60 0.13 -14.22
CA VAL A 46 1.93 -0.24 -13.70
C VAL A 46 2.96 0.86 -13.96
N ASP A 47 3.02 1.36 -15.19
CA ASP A 47 4.00 2.38 -15.60
C ASP A 47 3.53 3.82 -15.35
N SER A 48 2.25 4.01 -14.97
CA SER A 48 1.63 5.35 -14.85
C SER A 48 1.42 5.81 -13.41
N ILE A 49 1.23 4.88 -12.47
CA ILE A 49 1.23 5.22 -11.05
C ILE A 49 2.68 5.54 -10.66
N PRO A 50 2.97 6.73 -10.11
CA PRO A 50 4.34 7.04 -9.69
C PRO A 50 4.80 6.10 -8.58
N ASP A 51 6.12 5.87 -8.53
CA ASP A 51 6.79 5.11 -7.47
C ASP A 51 7.56 6.06 -6.56
N PHE A 52 6.83 6.86 -5.78
CA PHE A 52 7.43 7.88 -4.94
C PHE A 52 7.99 7.30 -3.64
N PRO A 53 9.29 7.53 -3.31
CA PRO A 53 9.85 7.08 -2.05
C PRO A 53 9.35 7.90 -0.85
N GLN A 54 9.25 7.29 0.32
CA GLN A 54 8.80 7.93 1.57
C GLN A 54 9.77 8.97 2.15
N VAL A 55 10.87 9.25 1.45
CA VAL A 55 11.89 10.24 1.83
C VAL A 55 12.23 11.12 0.62
N PRO A 56 12.70 12.37 0.82
CA PRO A 56 13.13 13.21 -0.28
C PRO A 56 14.27 12.59 -1.09
N PRO A 57 14.32 12.83 -2.42
CA PRO A 57 15.51 12.61 -3.21
C PRO A 57 16.74 13.27 -2.57
N GLY A 58 17.88 12.57 -2.54
CA GLY A 58 19.13 13.10 -1.97
C GLY A 58 19.25 13.02 -0.45
N SER A 59 18.18 12.74 0.30
CA SER A 59 18.30 12.39 1.71
C SER A 59 19.09 11.08 1.88
N GLY A 60 19.92 10.95 2.91
CA GLY A 60 20.78 9.77 3.15
C GLY A 60 19.98 8.49 3.49
N ARG A 61 20.51 7.64 4.40
CA ARG A 61 19.72 6.53 4.97
C ARG A 61 18.43 7.09 5.60
N ALA A 62 17.32 6.36 5.52
CA ALA A 62 16.05 6.69 6.18
C ALA A 62 16.19 6.53 7.70
N THR A 63 16.91 7.43 8.34
CA THR A 63 17.00 7.48 9.79
C THR A 63 15.92 8.42 10.33
N GLY A 64 15.28 8.03 11.43
CA GLY A 64 14.31 8.87 12.13
C GLY A 64 12.91 8.91 11.49
N ARG A 65 12.26 10.08 11.52
CA ARG A 65 10.82 10.24 11.21
C ARG A 65 10.44 9.93 9.77
N ALA A 66 11.37 9.99 8.81
CA ALA A 66 11.05 9.81 7.40
C ALA A 66 10.68 8.35 7.07
N SER A 67 11.16 7.37 7.84
CA SER A 67 10.77 5.95 7.68
C SER A 67 9.31 5.65 8.06
N GLN A 68 8.61 6.63 8.65
CA GLN A 68 7.24 6.50 9.17
C GLN A 68 6.16 6.95 8.15
N PHE A 69 6.58 7.40 6.96
CA PHE A 69 5.71 7.99 5.94
C PHE A 69 5.22 7.00 4.88
N CYS A 70 5.39 5.69 5.06
CA CYS A 70 4.92 4.69 4.08
C CYS A 70 3.44 4.82 3.72
N GLY A 71 2.57 5.10 4.70
CA GLY A 71 1.13 5.31 4.48
C GLY A 71 0.86 6.52 3.57
N PRO A 72 1.28 7.73 3.98
CA PRO A 72 1.17 8.92 3.14
C PRO A 72 1.83 8.79 1.77
N ALA A 73 2.98 8.12 1.66
CA ALA A 73 3.67 7.91 0.39
C ALA A 73 2.83 7.04 -0.56
N ALA A 74 2.34 5.89 -0.08
CA ALA A 74 1.48 5.01 -0.88
C ALA A 74 0.18 5.70 -1.32
N VAL A 75 -0.43 6.52 -0.44
CA VAL A 75 -1.60 7.33 -0.81
C VAL A 75 -1.26 8.41 -1.83
N THR A 76 -0.10 9.07 -1.68
CA THR A 76 0.36 10.10 -2.63
C THR A 76 0.49 9.52 -4.04
N ASN A 77 1.03 8.32 -4.18
CA ASN A 77 1.13 7.65 -5.48
C ASN A 77 -0.23 7.53 -6.18
N VAL A 78 -1.24 7.11 -5.42
CA VAL A 78 -2.62 6.96 -5.91
C VAL A 78 -3.25 8.30 -6.26
N LEU A 79 -3.09 9.32 -5.42
CA LEU A 79 -3.72 10.63 -5.64
C LEU A 79 -3.13 11.36 -6.84
N VAL A 80 -1.81 11.30 -7.03
CA VAL A 80 -1.14 11.87 -8.21
C VAL A 80 -1.57 11.16 -9.48
N TRP A 81 -1.71 9.83 -9.43
CA TRP A 81 -2.25 9.09 -10.58
C TRP A 81 -3.69 9.51 -10.89
N LEU A 82 -4.57 9.60 -9.88
CA LEU A 82 -5.96 10.01 -10.07
C LEU A 82 -6.08 11.40 -10.68
N ASP A 83 -5.27 12.34 -10.22
CA ASP A 83 -5.21 13.71 -10.76
C ASP A 83 -4.96 13.72 -12.26
N ASN A 84 -3.99 12.92 -12.70
CA ASN A 84 -3.63 12.73 -14.11
C ASN A 84 -4.63 11.86 -14.91
N ASN A 85 -5.62 11.25 -14.26
CA ASN A 85 -6.51 10.24 -14.87
C ASN A 85 -7.99 10.54 -14.60
N GLY A 86 -8.39 11.81 -14.80
CA GLY A 86 -9.80 12.21 -14.82
C GLY A 86 -10.38 12.68 -13.48
N PHE A 87 -9.53 12.93 -12.48
CA PHE A 87 -9.92 13.53 -11.21
C PHE A 87 -9.13 14.84 -10.99
N PRO A 88 -9.39 15.90 -11.79
CA PRO A 88 -8.64 17.16 -11.68
C PRO A 88 -8.74 17.77 -10.28
N ASP A 89 -7.77 18.58 -9.86
CA ASP A 89 -7.72 19.20 -8.53
C ASP A 89 -7.57 18.21 -7.36
N MET A 90 -7.29 16.94 -7.62
CA MET A 90 -7.00 15.95 -6.59
C MET A 90 -5.65 16.26 -5.92
N VAL A 91 -4.68 16.72 -6.72
CA VAL A 91 -3.40 17.24 -6.26
C VAL A 91 -3.39 18.74 -6.55
N PRO A 92 -3.02 19.60 -5.57
CA PRO A 92 -2.98 21.03 -5.83
C PRO A 92 -1.97 21.33 -6.95
N ASP A 93 -2.40 22.15 -7.91
CA ASP A 93 -1.71 22.46 -9.15
C ASP A 93 -0.29 23.02 -8.91
N VAL A 94 0.73 22.20 -9.18
CA VAL A 94 2.12 22.66 -9.23
C VAL A 94 2.95 21.76 -10.16
N ALA A 95 3.46 22.35 -11.23
CA ALA A 95 4.36 21.76 -12.22
C ALA A 95 5.78 21.41 -11.68
N ASN A 96 5.88 20.87 -10.46
CA ASN A 96 7.16 20.70 -9.77
C ASN A 96 7.24 19.35 -9.04
N ALA A 97 8.30 18.58 -9.31
CA ALA A 97 8.63 17.28 -8.67
C ALA A 97 8.78 17.31 -7.13
N SER A 98 8.58 18.48 -6.50
CA SER A 98 8.42 18.61 -5.06
C SER A 98 6.98 18.41 -4.58
N VAL A 99 5.99 18.31 -5.48
CA VAL A 99 4.58 18.23 -5.07
C VAL A 99 4.26 16.94 -4.36
N GLU A 100 4.80 15.82 -4.82
CA GLU A 100 4.57 14.51 -4.21
C GLU A 100 5.10 14.52 -2.78
N TYR A 101 6.29 15.09 -2.56
CA TYR A 101 6.84 15.25 -1.22
C TYR A 101 5.98 16.19 -0.35
N LYS A 102 5.57 17.34 -0.89
CA LYS A 102 4.72 18.31 -0.17
C LYS A 102 3.37 17.68 0.21
N LEU A 103 2.75 16.97 -0.71
CA LEU A 103 1.49 16.26 -0.51
C LEU A 103 1.66 15.14 0.53
N MET A 104 2.68 14.30 0.40
CA MET A 104 2.98 13.26 1.38
C MET A 104 3.15 13.85 2.80
N LYS A 105 3.87 14.97 2.93
CA LYS A 105 4.08 15.65 4.22
C LYS A 105 2.79 16.26 4.74
N TYR A 106 1.96 16.82 3.87
CA TYR A 106 0.64 17.36 4.21
C TYR A 106 -0.30 16.25 4.71
N LEU A 107 -0.41 15.14 3.98
CA LEU A 107 -1.21 13.97 4.39
C LEU A 107 -0.73 13.37 5.71
N GLY A 108 0.57 13.46 6.00
CA GLY A 108 1.15 12.95 7.25
C GLY A 108 0.83 13.78 8.50
N GLN A 109 0.24 14.97 8.36
CA GLN A 109 -0.10 15.83 9.50
C GLN A 109 -1.17 15.20 10.41
N ASP A 110 -1.22 15.67 11.66
CA ASP A 110 -2.16 15.22 12.69
C ASP A 110 -3.63 15.39 12.30
N SER A 111 -3.92 16.39 11.46
CA SER A 111 -5.25 16.67 10.94
C SER A 111 -5.71 15.67 9.87
N PHE A 112 -4.82 14.81 9.36
CA PHE A 112 -5.09 13.78 8.36
C PHE A 112 -4.65 12.40 8.87
N MET A 113 -3.52 11.87 8.38
CA MET A 113 -3.09 10.49 8.70
C MET A 113 -2.35 10.36 10.03
N LYS A 114 -2.01 11.47 10.68
CA LYS A 114 -1.42 11.49 12.02
C LYS A 114 -0.23 10.54 12.14
N VAL A 115 0.81 10.82 11.35
CA VAL A 115 2.05 10.04 11.34
C VAL A 115 2.77 10.22 12.68
N GLY A 116 2.76 9.18 13.49
CA GLY A 116 3.45 9.15 14.79
C GLY A 116 4.90 8.66 14.68
N LYS A 117 5.50 8.38 15.84
CA LYS A 117 6.86 7.79 15.93
C LYS A 117 6.97 6.41 15.28
N THR A 118 5.85 5.69 15.15
CA THR A 118 5.74 4.33 14.61
C THR A 118 4.89 4.26 13.33
N GLY A 119 4.70 5.40 12.66
CA GLY A 119 3.91 5.50 11.45
C GLY A 119 2.45 5.81 11.73
N SER A 120 1.60 5.46 10.76
CA SER A 120 0.15 5.68 10.83
C SER A 120 -0.59 4.35 11.02
N SER A 121 -1.64 4.35 11.83
CA SER A 121 -2.54 3.20 11.91
C SER A 121 -3.39 3.11 10.63
N PRO A 122 -3.91 1.92 10.25
CA PRO A 122 -4.84 1.82 9.13
C PRO A 122 -6.05 2.73 9.26
N SER A 123 -6.67 2.80 10.44
CA SER A 123 -7.76 3.73 10.71
C SER A 123 -7.38 5.19 10.45
N ASN A 124 -6.17 5.63 10.81
CA ASN A 124 -5.74 7.00 10.55
C ASN A 124 -5.49 7.25 9.06
N VAL A 125 -4.85 6.31 8.35
CA VAL A 125 -4.62 6.42 6.91
C VAL A 125 -5.95 6.57 6.17
N MET A 126 -6.92 5.71 6.47
CA MET A 126 -8.23 5.72 5.82
C MET A 126 -9.04 6.98 6.16
N SER A 127 -9.10 7.39 7.42
CA SER A 127 -9.78 8.63 7.83
C SER A 127 -9.11 9.88 7.24
N GLY A 128 -7.79 9.90 7.19
CA GLY A 128 -7.02 10.99 6.58
C GLY A 128 -7.27 11.10 5.08
N LEU A 129 -7.25 9.96 4.37
CA LEU A 129 -7.59 9.90 2.95
C LEU A 129 -9.02 10.34 2.68
N TYR A 130 -9.99 9.81 3.45
CA TYR A 130 -11.40 10.22 3.35
C TYR A 130 -11.54 11.74 3.47
N LYS A 131 -10.96 12.31 4.54
CA LYS A 131 -11.01 13.75 4.79
C LYS A 131 -10.34 14.55 3.67
N TYR A 132 -9.16 14.12 3.20
CA TYR A 132 -8.45 14.78 2.12
C TYR A 132 -9.29 14.85 0.85
N CYS A 133 -9.81 13.71 0.37
CA CYS A 133 -10.66 13.69 -0.83
C CYS A 133 -11.90 14.57 -0.67
N ARG A 134 -12.55 14.55 0.51
CA ARG A 134 -13.70 15.43 0.80
C ARG A 134 -13.33 16.91 0.70
N GLN A 135 -12.14 17.31 1.14
CA GLN A 135 -11.66 18.69 1.01
C GLN A 135 -11.34 19.08 -0.43
N ARG A 136 -11.01 18.11 -1.28
CA ARG A 136 -10.86 18.28 -2.73
C ARG A 136 -12.19 18.24 -3.50
N GLY A 137 -13.32 18.20 -2.81
CA GLY A 137 -14.65 18.14 -3.43
C GLY A 137 -15.09 16.74 -3.88
N TYR A 138 -14.26 15.71 -3.65
CA TYR A 138 -14.56 14.33 -4.03
C TYR A 138 -15.31 13.58 -2.95
N ARG A 139 -16.10 12.58 -3.37
CA ARG A 139 -16.80 11.64 -2.47
C ARG A 139 -16.22 10.23 -2.66
N PRO A 140 -15.16 9.85 -1.94
CA PRO A 140 -14.55 8.54 -2.12
C PRO A 140 -15.40 7.44 -1.47
N LEU A 141 -15.39 6.24 -2.06
CA LEU A 141 -15.77 5.00 -1.39
C LEU A 141 -14.50 4.32 -0.86
N ILE A 142 -14.43 4.16 0.45
CA ILE A 142 -13.24 3.65 1.13
C ILE A 142 -13.59 2.35 1.85
N GLU A 143 -12.91 1.26 1.52
CA GLU A 143 -13.11 -0.04 2.15
C GLU A 143 -11.81 -0.61 2.73
N TRP A 144 -11.94 -1.22 3.91
CA TRP A 144 -10.84 -1.92 4.57
C TRP A 144 -11.23 -3.37 4.82
N ARG A 145 -10.43 -4.32 4.28
CA ARG A 145 -10.53 -5.75 4.61
C ARG A 145 -9.27 -6.24 5.28
N GLY A 146 -9.43 -6.94 6.39
CA GLY A 146 -8.32 -7.52 7.14
C GLY A 146 -8.57 -7.55 8.64
N TRP A 147 -7.66 -8.23 9.34
CA TRP A 147 -7.83 -8.51 10.76
C TRP A 147 -7.58 -7.30 11.66
N ARG A 148 -6.72 -6.35 11.24
CA ARG A 148 -6.49 -5.10 12.00
C ARG A 148 -7.72 -4.19 12.01
N LYS A 149 -7.72 -3.22 12.93
CA LYS A 149 -8.74 -2.17 13.01
C LYS A 149 -8.62 -1.25 11.78
N GLY A 150 -9.68 -1.19 10.97
CA GLY A 150 -9.85 -0.24 9.86
C GLY A 150 -10.77 0.94 10.19
N GLY A 151 -11.19 1.07 11.45
CA GLY A 151 -12.14 2.09 11.88
C GLY A 151 -13.51 1.90 11.20
N PRO A 152 -14.20 2.99 10.82
CA PRO A 152 -15.53 2.93 10.21
C PRO A 152 -15.53 2.35 8.79
N PHE A 153 -14.36 2.19 8.16
CA PHE A 153 -14.21 1.66 6.81
C PHE A 153 -14.06 0.13 6.79
N LYS A 154 -14.00 -0.51 7.96
CA LYS A 154 -13.81 -1.96 8.06
C LYS A 154 -15.06 -2.68 7.56
N THR A 155 -14.87 -3.53 6.56
CA THR A 155 -15.86 -4.50 6.10
C THR A 155 -15.53 -5.89 6.65
N SER A 156 -16.46 -6.83 6.54
CA SER A 156 -16.27 -8.21 7.00
C SER A 156 -15.30 -8.97 6.08
N GLY A 157 -14.51 -9.87 6.67
CA GLY A 157 -13.71 -10.85 5.94
C GLY A 157 -12.22 -10.51 5.81
N VAL A 158 -11.48 -11.55 5.42
CA VAL A 158 -10.08 -11.45 4.98
C VAL A 158 -10.11 -11.10 3.49
N PRO A 159 -9.23 -10.21 2.98
CA PRO A 159 -9.18 -9.91 1.56
C PRO A 159 -8.83 -11.17 0.76
N ASP A 160 -9.64 -11.47 -0.25
CA ASP A 160 -9.36 -12.50 -1.26
C ASP A 160 -8.81 -11.87 -2.54
N LEU A 161 -8.19 -12.69 -3.41
CA LEU A 161 -7.57 -12.21 -4.65
C LEU A 161 -8.57 -11.54 -5.59
N ARG A 162 -9.82 -12.00 -5.63
CA ARG A 162 -10.84 -11.43 -6.52
C ARG A 162 -11.16 -10.00 -6.11
N TRP A 163 -11.32 -9.75 -4.81
CA TRP A 163 -11.54 -8.41 -4.28
C TRP A 163 -10.34 -7.47 -4.53
N LEU A 164 -9.11 -7.98 -4.38
CA LEU A 164 -7.90 -7.21 -4.70
C LEU A 164 -7.84 -6.81 -6.18
N PHE A 165 -8.12 -7.75 -7.07
CA PHE A 165 -8.04 -7.53 -8.51
C PHE A 165 -9.14 -6.57 -8.96
N ALA A 166 -10.38 -6.78 -8.51
CA ALA A 166 -11.47 -5.84 -8.76
C ALA A 166 -11.15 -4.41 -8.27
N GLY A 167 -10.53 -4.29 -7.09
CA GLY A 167 -10.12 -3.01 -6.53
C GLY A 167 -9.00 -2.29 -7.28
N SER A 168 -8.28 -2.98 -8.18
CA SER A 168 -7.16 -2.42 -8.95
C SER A 168 -7.55 -1.91 -10.35
N ILE A 169 -8.75 -2.26 -10.82
CA ILE A 169 -9.23 -2.00 -12.18
C ILE A 169 -9.90 -0.62 -12.29
N GLY A 170 -9.77 0.01 -13.46
CA GLY A 170 -10.43 1.27 -13.80
C GLY A 170 -9.89 2.42 -12.93
N THR A 171 -10.77 3.19 -12.31
CA THR A 171 -10.40 4.32 -11.42
C THR A 171 -10.17 3.90 -9.97
N SER A 172 -10.37 2.63 -9.62
CA SER A 172 -10.17 2.08 -8.27
C SER A 172 -8.72 1.72 -8.01
N ASN A 173 -8.23 1.96 -6.80
CA ASN A 173 -6.83 1.73 -6.44
C ASN A 173 -6.70 0.94 -5.14
N VAL A 174 -5.57 0.26 -4.97
CA VAL A 174 -5.35 -0.62 -3.84
C VAL A 174 -4.08 -0.23 -3.08
N ILE A 175 -4.22 -0.03 -1.78
CA ILE A 175 -3.12 0.26 -0.86
C ILE A 175 -3.01 -0.88 0.13
N LEU A 176 -1.91 -1.63 0.08
CA LEU A 176 -1.69 -2.76 0.97
C LEU A 176 -1.02 -2.28 2.26
N ASN A 177 -1.59 -2.59 3.42
CA ASN A 177 -0.88 -2.59 4.70
C ASN A 177 -0.26 -3.97 4.96
N ILE A 178 0.99 -4.20 4.58
CA ILE A 178 1.64 -5.49 4.84
C ILE A 178 2.17 -5.56 6.29
N GLY A 179 2.26 -6.78 6.82
CA GLY A 179 2.88 -7.05 8.11
C GLY A 179 4.06 -8.01 7.97
N PHE A 180 5.11 -7.77 8.73
CA PHE A 180 6.25 -8.68 8.85
C PHE A 180 6.12 -9.42 10.17
N TYR A 181 6.15 -10.75 10.13
CA TYR A 181 5.95 -11.61 11.31
C TYR A 181 7.13 -12.55 11.49
N ARG A 182 7.43 -12.84 12.75
CA ARG A 182 8.26 -13.98 13.16
C ARG A 182 7.32 -15.15 13.39
N TYR A 183 7.56 -16.26 12.72
CA TYR A 183 6.86 -17.51 13.02
C TYR A 183 7.54 -18.23 14.18
N GLU A 184 6.78 -18.57 15.20
CA GLU A 184 7.20 -19.30 16.39
C GLU A 184 6.62 -20.72 16.35
N ALA A 185 7.41 -21.66 15.85
CA ALA A 185 6.95 -23.03 15.58
C ALA A 185 6.45 -23.77 16.82
N GLY A 186 7.00 -23.47 18.01
CA GLY A 186 6.59 -24.12 19.27
C GLY A 186 5.16 -23.79 19.70
N THR A 187 4.61 -22.67 19.23
CA THR A 187 3.27 -22.18 19.60
C THR A 187 2.36 -21.97 18.40
N ASP A 188 2.80 -22.34 17.19
CA ASP A 188 2.11 -22.06 15.92
C ASP A 188 1.63 -20.59 15.86
N THR A 189 2.51 -19.66 16.25
CA THR A 189 2.15 -18.24 16.42
C THR A 189 2.99 -17.35 15.50
N TYR A 190 2.35 -16.34 14.94
CA TYR A 190 2.98 -15.29 14.14
C TYR A 190 3.04 -14.00 14.95
N SER A 191 4.21 -13.70 15.51
CA SER A 191 4.46 -12.50 16.30
C SER A 191 4.84 -11.34 15.37
N ARG A 192 4.08 -10.23 15.41
CA ARG A 192 4.36 -9.09 14.51
C ARG A 192 5.66 -8.36 14.87
N ILE A 193 6.55 -8.23 13.89
CA ILE A 193 7.80 -7.47 14.00
C ILE A 193 7.61 -6.04 13.51
N SER A 194 6.90 -5.86 12.40
CA SER A 194 6.74 -4.55 11.75
C SER A 194 5.53 -4.50 10.81
N GLY A 195 5.26 -3.32 10.26
CA GLY A 195 4.24 -3.08 9.27
C GLY A 195 4.70 -2.10 8.22
N HIS A 196 4.05 -2.13 7.06
CA HIS A 196 4.40 -1.25 5.95
C HIS A 196 3.20 -0.98 5.06
N PHE A 197 3.17 0.17 4.39
CA PHE A 197 2.16 0.48 3.38
C PHE A 197 2.83 0.52 2.01
N VAL A 198 2.20 -0.12 1.03
CA VAL A 198 2.66 -0.17 -0.36
C VAL A 198 1.49 0.07 -1.30
N THR A 199 1.78 0.51 -2.53
CA THR A 199 0.75 0.70 -3.56
C THR A 199 0.71 -0.53 -4.44
N MET A 200 -0.46 -1.14 -4.64
CA MET A 200 -0.63 -2.18 -5.67
C MET A 200 -1.02 -1.52 -6.98
N VAL A 201 -0.23 -1.75 -8.02
CA VAL A 201 -0.32 -1.06 -9.32
C VAL A 201 -0.80 -1.97 -10.44
N GLY A 202 -0.90 -3.27 -10.19
CA GLY A 202 -1.39 -4.24 -11.17
C GLY A 202 -1.26 -5.67 -10.69
N TYR A 203 -1.56 -6.61 -11.59
CA TYR A 203 -1.36 -8.04 -11.36
C TYR A 203 -1.15 -8.80 -12.68
N GLU A 204 -0.52 -9.96 -12.58
CA GLU A 204 -0.25 -10.89 -13.66
C GLU A 204 -0.72 -12.31 -13.33
N GLY A 205 -1.43 -12.91 -14.26
CA GLY A 205 -1.86 -14.31 -14.20
C GLY A 205 -3.29 -14.47 -13.69
N ALA A 206 -3.97 -15.47 -14.23
CA ALA A 206 -5.37 -15.74 -13.95
C ALA A 206 -5.62 -16.01 -12.46
N TYR A 207 -6.81 -15.62 -11.99
CA TYR A 207 -7.31 -16.02 -10.68
C TYR A 207 -7.33 -17.55 -10.57
N GLY A 208 -6.73 -18.09 -9.50
CA GLY A 208 -6.58 -19.54 -9.30
C GLY A 208 -5.29 -20.16 -9.89
N ALA A 209 -4.56 -19.44 -10.74
CA ALA A 209 -3.31 -19.89 -11.36
C ALA A 209 -2.04 -19.38 -10.66
N ASN A 210 -2.12 -19.12 -9.34
CA ASN A 210 -1.04 -18.51 -8.53
C ASN A 210 -0.53 -17.17 -9.10
N PRO A 211 -1.42 -16.16 -9.17
CA PRO A 211 -1.11 -14.88 -9.78
C PRO A 211 -0.08 -14.09 -8.97
N LYS A 212 0.61 -13.18 -9.64
CA LYS A 212 1.51 -12.20 -9.02
C LYS A 212 0.79 -10.86 -8.92
N ILE A 213 0.90 -10.20 -7.78
CA ILE A 213 0.58 -8.77 -7.68
C ILE A 213 1.83 -7.95 -7.95
N ILE A 214 1.65 -6.75 -8.50
CA ILE A 214 2.72 -5.79 -8.75
C ILE A 214 2.55 -4.64 -7.77
N ILE A 215 3.61 -4.32 -7.03
CA ILE A 215 3.59 -3.26 -6.02
C ILE A 215 4.72 -2.25 -6.22
N HIS A 216 4.45 -1.02 -5.76
CA HIS A 216 5.44 0.02 -5.51
C HIS A 216 5.67 0.12 -4.00
N ASP A 217 6.89 -0.22 -3.55
CA ASP A 217 7.32 -0.13 -2.14
C ASP A 217 8.01 1.24 -1.93
N PRO A 218 7.40 2.18 -1.17
CA PRO A 218 7.98 3.50 -0.96
C PRO A 218 9.21 3.50 -0.03
N SER A 219 9.64 2.35 0.48
CA SER A 219 10.81 2.23 1.34
C SER A 219 12.10 2.45 0.56
N LEU A 220 13.03 3.22 1.14
CA LEU A 220 14.37 3.43 0.57
C LEU A 220 15.13 2.14 0.25
N ARG A 221 14.81 1.04 0.94
CA ARG A 221 15.44 -0.27 0.69
C ARG A 221 15.09 -0.83 -0.69
N SER A 222 13.98 -0.42 -1.29
CA SER A 222 13.54 -0.87 -2.60
C SER A 222 14.26 -0.15 -3.74
N GLY A 223 14.97 0.94 -3.42
CA GLY A 223 15.79 1.70 -4.35
C GLY A 223 15.41 3.18 -4.36
N ARG A 224 16.09 3.94 -5.22
CA ARG A 224 15.75 5.35 -5.52
C ARG A 224 15.19 5.52 -6.93
N VAL A 225 15.17 4.43 -7.69
CA VAL A 225 14.63 4.37 -9.04
C VAL A 225 13.33 3.56 -8.96
N THR A 226 12.38 3.89 -9.83
CA THR A 226 11.13 3.14 -9.96
C THR A 226 11.43 1.65 -10.10
N LYS A 227 10.75 0.84 -9.29
CA LYS A 227 10.93 -0.60 -9.29
C LYS A 227 9.59 -1.30 -9.05
N HIS A 228 9.15 -2.02 -10.07
CA HIS A 228 8.00 -2.92 -9.96
C HIS A 228 8.39 -4.18 -9.19
N GLU A 229 7.81 -4.38 -8.01
CA GLU A 229 8.00 -5.60 -7.24
C GLU A 229 6.89 -6.61 -7.52
N TYR A 230 7.27 -7.77 -8.03
CA TYR A 230 6.35 -8.86 -8.36
C TYR A 230 6.24 -9.82 -7.18
N CYS A 231 5.07 -9.88 -6.56
CA CYS A 231 4.83 -10.61 -5.33
C CYS A 231 3.81 -11.73 -5.53
N ARG A 232 4.12 -12.94 -5.05
CA ARG A 232 3.15 -14.03 -4.97
C ARG A 232 2.44 -14.01 -3.63
N LEU A 233 1.13 -14.22 -3.65
CA LEU A 233 0.31 -14.33 -2.46
C LEU A 233 0.17 -15.81 -2.07
N VAL A 234 0.65 -16.16 -0.89
CA VAL A 234 0.57 -17.53 -0.35
C VAL A 234 -0.32 -17.53 0.87
N LEU A 235 -1.33 -18.40 0.86
CA LEU A 235 -2.22 -18.58 2.00
C LEU A 235 -1.47 -19.23 3.16
N ILE A 236 -1.48 -18.56 4.31
CA ILE A 236 -1.06 -19.16 5.58
C ILE A 236 -2.17 -20.12 6.02
N ARG A 237 -1.83 -21.41 6.16
CA ARG A 237 -2.79 -22.50 6.39
C ARG A 237 -3.09 -22.78 7.87
N SER A 238 -2.21 -22.37 8.77
CA SER A 238 -2.31 -22.62 10.21
C SER A 238 -1.74 -21.45 11.01
N GLY A 239 -1.89 -21.52 12.33
CA GLY A 239 -1.34 -20.57 13.27
C GLY A 239 -2.21 -19.39 13.63
N THR A 240 -1.81 -18.71 14.71
CA THR A 240 -2.50 -17.54 15.26
C THR A 240 -1.64 -16.30 15.15
N PHE A 241 -2.26 -15.12 15.02
CA PHE A 241 -1.55 -13.86 14.95
C PHE A 241 -1.54 -13.18 16.31
N ALA A 242 -0.35 -12.82 16.79
CA ALA A 242 -0.10 -12.08 18.02
C ALA A 242 0.37 -10.65 17.72
#